data_AF-A0A6A3GQA7-F1
#
_entry.id   AF-A0A6A3GQA7-F1
#
_cell.length_a   1.000
_cell.length_b   1.000
_cell.length_c   1.000
_cell.angle_alpha   90.00
_cell.angle_beta   90.00
_cell.angle_gamma   90.00
#
_symmetry.space_group_name_H-M   'P 1'
#
loop_
_entity.id
_entity.type
_entity.pdbx_description
1 polymer ?
#
loop_
_entity_poly.entity_id
_entity_poly.type
_entity_poly.pdbx_seq_one_letter_code
_entity_poly.pdbx_strand_id
1 'polypeptide(L)' 'MGPMKPQSQGGARFVVTFVDDYSRYVHAYLIKAKSEVFARFKEYKALVEAQTGRRIRCVRSDNGGEYVN' A
#
# COMPACT_ATOMS: atom_id res chain seq x y z
N MET A 1 0.45 -6.29 -8.28
CA MET A 1 -0.64 -7.31 -8.33
C MET A 1 -1.52 -7.08 -9.55
N GLY A 2 -2.06 -8.16 -10.13
CA GLY A 2 -3.12 -8.08 -11.15
C GLY A 2 -4.50 -7.77 -10.53
N PRO A 3 -5.53 -7.46 -11.34
CA PRO A 3 -6.87 -7.22 -10.84
C PRO A 3 -7.51 -8.50 -10.26
N MET A 4 -8.15 -8.38 -9.11
CA MET A 4 -8.98 -9.42 -8.49
C MET A 4 -10.21 -9.73 -9.32
N LYS A 5 -10.55 -11.02 -9.41
CA LYS A 5 -11.80 -11.52 -10.02
C LYS A 5 -12.40 -12.59 -9.09
N PRO A 6 -13.64 -12.43 -8.59
CA PRO A 6 -14.56 -11.29 -8.78
C PRO A 6 -14.08 -10.02 -8.05
N GLN A 7 -14.76 -8.89 -8.31
CA GLN A 7 -14.54 -7.65 -7.55
C GLN A 7 -15.03 -7.84 -6.10
N SER A 8 -14.48 -7.06 -5.16
CA SER A 8 -15.03 -7.06 -3.80
C SER A 8 -16.44 -6.45 -3.77
N GLN A 9 -17.19 -6.70 -2.69
CA GLN A 9 -18.52 -6.10 -2.49
C GLN A 9 -18.48 -4.56 -2.51
N GLY A 10 -17.35 -3.95 -2.10
CA GLY A 10 -17.12 -2.51 -2.16
C GLY A 10 -16.62 -1.98 -3.52
N GLY A 11 -16.56 -2.84 -4.55
CA GLY A 11 -16.08 -2.50 -5.89
C GLY A 11 -14.57 -2.39 -6.02
N ALA A 12 -13.80 -2.89 -5.04
CA ALA A 12 -12.34 -2.90 -5.13
C ALA A 12 -11.87 -3.97 -6.13
N ARG A 13 -10.83 -3.63 -6.87
CA ARG A 13 -10.25 -4.46 -7.94
C ARG A 13 -8.82 -4.84 -7.67
N PHE A 14 -8.13 -4.17 -6.75
CA PHE A 14 -6.75 -4.51 -6.42
C PHE A 14 -6.56 -4.49 -4.90
N VAL A 15 -5.52 -5.18 -4.46
CA VAL A 15 -4.98 -5.06 -3.10
C VAL A 15 -3.59 -4.49 -3.21
N VAL A 16 -3.29 -3.48 -2.40
CA VAL A 16 -1.92 -3.01 -2.16
C VAL A 16 -1.52 -3.41 -0.76
N THR A 17 -0.32 -3.96 -0.63
CA THR A 17 0.24 -4.39 0.65
C THR A 17 1.53 -3.64 0.94
N PHE A 18 1.61 -3.02 2.11
CA PHE A 18 2.84 -2.45 2.64
C PHE A 18 3.38 -3.36 3.74
N VAL A 19 4.62 -3.78 3.60
CA VAL A 19 5.27 -4.73 4.51
C VAL A 19 6.39 -4.00 5.24
N ASP A 20 6.33 -3.98 6.57
CA ASP A 20 7.46 -3.55 7.38
C ASP A 20 8.54 -4.65 7.37
N ASP A 21 9.76 -4.29 6.96
CA ASP A 21 10.83 -5.28 6.80
C ASP A 21 11.34 -5.82 8.14
N TYR A 22 11.25 -5.03 9.21
CA TYR A 22 11.71 -5.42 10.54
C TYR A 22 10.73 -6.38 11.22
N SER A 23 9.47 -5.96 11.38
CA SER A 23 8.45 -6.71 12.12
C SER A 23 7.72 -7.74 11.27
N ARG A 24 7.85 -7.67 9.94
CA ARG A 24 7.03 -8.42 8.97
C ARG A 24 5.54 -8.09 9.04
N TYR A 25 5.15 -7.02 9.73
CA TYR A 25 3.77 -6.58 9.79
C TYR A 25 3.29 -6.11 8.41
N VAL A 26 2.10 -6.56 8.01
CA VAL A 26 1.52 -6.27 6.69
C VAL A 26 0.28 -5.42 6.84
N HIS A 27 0.27 -4.25 6.21
CA HIS A 27 -0.93 -3.46 6.00
C HIS A 27 -1.48 -3.72 4.60
N ALA A 28 -2.71 -4.23 4.50
CA ALA A 28 -3.39 -4.47 3.24
C ALA A 28 -4.53 -3.47 3.04
N TYR A 29 -4.58 -2.82 1.88
CA TYR A 29 -5.64 -1.89 1.49
C TYR A 29 -6.32 -2.36 0.21
N LEU A 30 -7.65 -2.31 0.21
CA LEU A 30 -8.47 -2.53 -0.98
C LEU A 30 -8.58 -1.23 -1.79
N ILE A 31 -8.22 -1.27 -3.07
CA ILE A 31 -8.30 -0.11 -3.98
C ILE A 31 -9.10 -0.44 -5.24
N LYS A 32 -9.76 0.55 -5.83
CA LYS A 32 -10.55 0.38 -7.06
C LYS A 32 -9.68 0.58 -8.30
N ALA A 33 -8.69 1.47 -8.23
CA ALA A 33 -7.71 1.73 -9.27
C ALA A 33 -6.27 1.77 -8.74
N LYS A 34 -5.29 1.43 -9.59
CA LYS A 34 -3.85 1.49 -9.27
C LYS A 34 -3.37 2.91 -8.93
N SER A 35 -4.03 3.94 -9.45
CA SER A 35 -3.75 5.35 -9.13
C SER A 35 -3.99 5.71 -7.66
N GLU A 36 -4.75 4.89 -6.91
CA GLU A 36 -4.97 5.10 -5.47
C GLU A 36 -3.78 4.68 -4.59
N VAL A 37 -2.80 3.95 -5.15
CA VAL A 37 -1.66 3.41 -4.38
C VAL A 37 -0.91 4.50 -3.64
N PHE A 38 -0.60 5.62 -4.30
CA PHE A 38 0.14 6.73 -3.68
C PHE A 38 -0.64 7.39 -2.53
N ALA A 39 -1.96 7.51 -2.65
CA ALA A 39 -2.80 8.02 -1.58
C ALA A 39 -2.77 7.09 -0.36
N ARG A 40 -2.93 5.77 -0.57
CA ARG A 40 -2.85 4.78 0.50
C ARG A 40 -1.46 4.70 1.13
N PHE A 41 -0.40 4.94 0.35
CA PHE A 41 0.95 5.02 0.89
C PHE A 41 1.12 6.21 1.86
N LYS A 42 0.55 7.38 1.55
CA LYS A 42 0.59 8.53 2.47
C LYS A 42 -0.13 8.24 3.79
N GLU A 43 -1.31 7.61 3.72
CA GLU A 43 -2.06 7.18 4.89
C GLU A 43 -1.27 6.17 5.72
N TYR A 44 -0.72 5.15 5.07
CA TYR A 44 0.15 4.15 5.70
C TYR A 44 1.35 4.80 6.40
N LYS A 45 2.07 5.69 5.71
CA LYS A 45 3.23 6.41 6.25
C LYS A 45 2.83 7.19 7.52
N ALA A 46 1.78 8.00 7.45
CA ALA A 46 1.32 8.77 8.61
C ALA A 46 0.98 7.86 9.80
N LEU A 47 0.30 6.74 9.55
CA LEU A 47 -0.09 5.77 10.57
C LEU A 47 1.13 5.14 11.24
N VAL A 48 2.05 4.55 10.47
CA VAL A 48 3.17 3.79 11.05
C VAL A 48 4.20 4.69 11.71
N GLU A 49 4.43 5.88 11.19
CA GLU A 49 5.35 6.84 11.81
C GLU A 49 4.77 7.37 13.14
N ALA A 50 3.46 7.61 13.21
CA ALA A 50 2.78 7.99 14.45
C ALA A 50 2.78 6.85 15.49
N GLN A 51 2.53 5.61 15.07
CA GLN A 51 2.50 4.45 15.96
C GLN A 51 3.87 4.09 16.52
N THR A 52 4.91 4.17 15.70
CA THR A 52 6.26 3.70 16.08
C THR A 52 7.18 4.82 16.57
N GLY A 53 6.84 6.08 16.31
CA GLY A 53 7.73 7.23 16.53
C GLY A 53 8.96 7.24 15.61
N ARG A 54 9.00 6.37 14.59
CA ARG A 54 10.14 6.22 13.68
C ARG A 54 9.72 6.60 12.27
N ARG A 55 10.62 7.25 11.53
CA ARG A 55 10.40 7.61 10.13
C ARG A 55 10.71 6.46 9.18
N ILE A 56 9.92 6.32 8.12
CA ILE A 56 10.23 5.39 7.02
C ILE A 56 11.49 5.91 6.32
N ARG A 57 12.55 5.10 6.27
CA ARG A 57 13.83 5.48 5.67
C ARG A 57 13.90 5.21 4.17
N CYS A 58 13.35 4.08 3.73
CA CYS A 58 13.35 3.69 2.33
C CYS A 58 12.08 2.88 2.02
N VAL A 59 11.65 2.96 0.76
CA VAL A 59 10.60 2.12 0.21
C VAL A 59 11.25 1.22 -0.84
N ARG A 60 10.98 -0.08 -0.76
CA ARG A 60 11.35 -1.05 -1.79
C ARG A 60 10.08 -1.44 -2.53
N SER A 61 9.97 -1.01 -3.78
CA SER A 61 8.91 -1.45 -4.70
C SER A 61 9.50 -2.38 -5.75
N ASP A 62 8.65 -3.11 -6.46
CA ASP A 62 9.00 -3.95 -7.61
C ASP A 62 9.28 -3.13 -8.88
N ASN A 63 9.56 -1.83 -8.75
CA ASN A 63 9.66 -0.85 -9.84
C ASN A 63 8.40 -0.77 -10.73
N GLY A 64 7.24 -1.21 -10.26
CA GLY A 64 5.98 -0.87 -10.92
C GLY A 64 5.81 0.65 -10.99
N GLY A 65 5.43 1.17 -12.16
CA GLY A 65 5.18 2.61 -12.37
C GLY A 65 4.05 3.21 -11.53
N GLU A 66 3.44 2.41 -10.65
CA GLU A 66 2.41 2.83 -9.68
C GLU A 66 2.95 3.86 -8.66
N TYR A 67 4.27 4.00 -8.55
CA TYR A 67 4.97 4.93 -7.66
C TYR A 67 5.77 6.02 -8.38
N VAL A 68 5.76 6.05 -9.72
CA VAL A 68 6.51 7.03 -10.53
C VAL A 68 5.49 7.94 -11.21
N ASN A 69 5.52 9.23 -10.86
CA ASN A 69 4.72 10.28 -11.49
C ASN A 69 5.41 10.80 -12.75
#